data_AF-A0A7J9KE38-F1
#
_entry.id   AF-A0A7J9KE38-F1
#
_cell.length_a   1.000
_cell.length_b   1.000
_cell.length_c   1.000
_cell.angle_alpha   90.00
_cell.angle_beta   90.00
_cell.angle_gamma   90.00
#
_symmetry.space_group_name_H-M   'P 1'
#
loop_
_entity.id
_entity.type
_entity.pdbx_description
1 polymer ?
#
loop_
_entity_poly.entity_id
_entity_poly.type
_entity_poly.pdbx_seq_one_letter_code
_entity_poly.pdbx_strand_id
1 'polypeptide(L)'
;MNDIVSHKFEQERGHVSSAVECYMKQYGVSMQETYDVLYKQINNAWKDINEEFLKPIVAPTSALNQILNLARVIDLLYKGEGVDTQVGESAKTSITTLLIDSIPI
;
A
#
# COMPACT_ATOMS: atom_id res chain seq x y z
N MET A 1 2.23 3.71 0.88
CA MET A 1 0.81 3.46 0.50
C MET A 1 -0.09 3.91 1.63
N ASN A 2 -0.05 3.26 2.80
CA ASN A 2 -0.86 3.62 3.98
C ASN A 2 -0.86 5.13 4.27
N ASP A 3 0.30 5.72 4.56
CA ASP A 3 0.41 7.14 4.93
C ASP A 3 -0.14 8.09 3.85
N ILE A 4 -0.03 7.76 2.56
CA ILE A 4 -0.60 8.60 1.49
C ILE A 4 -2.13 8.65 1.60
N VAL A 5 -2.75 7.53 1.95
CA VAL A 5 -4.21 7.38 2.02
C VAL A 5 -4.76 7.86 3.37
N SER A 6 -4.09 7.54 4.47
CA SER A 6 -4.59 7.74 5.83
C SER A 6 -4.27 9.10 6.45
N HIS A 7 -3.20 9.79 5.99
CA HIS A 7 -2.64 10.88 6.78
C HIS A 7 -3.62 12.02 7.06
N LYS A 8 -4.53 12.36 6.13
CA LYS A 8 -5.52 13.45 6.34
C LYS A 8 -6.41 13.16 7.54
N PHE A 9 -7.03 11.98 7.55
CA PHE A 9 -7.86 11.51 8.66
C PHE A 9 -7.03 11.37 9.95
N GLU A 10 -5.78 10.91 9.84
CA GLU A 10 -4.87 10.80 10.98
C GLU A 10 -4.52 12.16 11.59
N GLN A 11 -4.32 13.19 10.78
CA GLN A 11 -4.10 14.56 11.24
C GLN A 11 -5.37 15.14 11.90
N GLU A 12 -6.55 14.89 11.35
CA GLU A 12 -7.83 15.36 11.92
C GLU A 12 -8.06 14.85 13.34
N ARG A 13 -7.66 13.61 13.64
CA ARG A 13 -7.77 13.02 14.98
C ARG A 13 -6.57 13.31 15.90
N GLY A 14 -5.66 14.19 15.50
CA GLY A 14 -4.47 14.56 16.27
C GLY A 14 -3.42 13.44 16.40
N HIS A 15 -3.36 12.54 15.42
CA HIS A 15 -2.34 11.49 15.37
C HIS A 15 -0.95 12.06 15.06
N VAL A 16 0.09 11.28 15.35
CA VAL A 16 1.47 11.66 15.03
C VAL A 16 1.67 11.86 13.53
N SER A 17 2.62 12.72 13.16
CA SER A 17 3.01 13.00 11.77
C SER A 17 3.36 11.72 11.00
N SER A 18 2.78 11.55 9.82
CA SER A 18 3.09 10.45 8.90
C SER A 18 4.31 10.77 8.04
N ALA A 19 4.68 9.86 7.13
CA ALA A 19 5.69 10.14 6.11
C ALA A 19 5.37 11.39 5.27
N VAL A 20 4.08 11.70 5.04
CA VAL A 20 3.66 12.88 4.28
C VAL A 20 4.05 14.16 5.02
N GLU A 21 3.63 14.32 6.28
CA GLU A 21 3.95 15.49 7.09
C GLU A 21 5.46 15.62 7.33
N CYS A 22 6.14 14.50 7.56
CA CYS A 22 7.59 14.48 7.76
C CYS A 22 8.32 15.00 6.52
N TYR A 23 7.95 14.53 5.33
CA TYR A 23 8.58 14.94 4.07
C TYR A 23 8.30 16.41 3.75
N MET A 24 7.04 16.86 3.88
CA MET A 24 6.68 18.26 3.67
C MET A 24 7.46 19.18 4.60
N LYS A 25 7.57 18.83 5.89
CA LYS A 25 8.30 19.62 6.89
C LYS A 25 9.81 19.64 6.63
N GLN A 26 10.39 18.51 6.22
CA GLN A 26 11.82 18.40 5.98
C GLN A 26 12.27 19.19 4.74
N TYR A 27 11.48 19.16 3.66
CA TYR A 27 11.88 19.73 2.38
C TYR A 27 11.15 21.03 2.01
N GLY A 28 10.17 21.45 2.81
CA GLY A 28 9.40 22.68 2.56
C GLY A 28 8.55 22.64 1.29
N VAL A 29 8.16 21.44 0.85
CA VAL A 29 7.42 21.21 -0.39
C VAL A 29 5.92 21.07 -0.16
N SER A 30 5.14 21.16 -1.24
CA SER A 30 3.70 20.94 -1.21
C SER A 30 3.33 19.47 -0.93
N MET A 31 2.06 19.26 -0.55
CA MET A 31 1.50 17.92 -0.38
C MET A 31 1.49 17.14 -1.68
N GLN A 32 1.18 17.79 -2.81
CA GLN A 32 1.15 17.12 -4.11
C GLN A 32 2.55 16.66 -4.53
N GLU A 33 3.57 17.50 -4.38
CA GLU A 33 4.96 17.11 -4.66
C GLU A 33 5.40 15.95 -3.76
N THR A 34 4.96 15.94 -2.50
CA THR A 34 5.22 14.84 -1.57
C THR A 34 4.56 13.55 -2.04
N TYR A 35 3.30 13.58 -2.48
CA TYR A 35 2.62 12.42 -3.05
C TYR A 35 3.35 11.89 -4.29
N ASP A 36 3.76 12.77 -5.21
CA ASP A 36 4.49 12.37 -6.41
C ASP A 36 5.78 11.62 -6.07
N VAL A 37 6.53 12.11 -5.07
CA VAL A 37 7.74 11.46 -4.56
C VAL A 37 7.42 10.10 -3.93
N LEU A 38 6.42 10.01 -3.06
CA LEU A 38 6.07 8.77 -2.38
C LEU A 38 5.52 7.71 -3.35
N TYR A 39 4.71 8.11 -4.34
CA TYR A 39 4.27 7.21 -5.41
C TYR A 39 5.42 6.75 -6.29
N LYS A 40 6.39 7.62 -6.59
CA LYS A 40 7.62 7.22 -7.29
C LYS A 40 8.41 6.18 -6.51
N GLN A 41 8.53 6.34 -5.18
CA GLN A 41 9.20 5.36 -4.32
C GLN A 41 8.46 4.01 -4.31
N ILE A 42 7.13 4.02 -4.22
CA ILE A 42 6.29 2.81 -4.32
C ILE A 42 6.51 2.10 -5.66
N ASN A 43 6.49 2.85 -6.76
CA ASN A 43 6.69 2.29 -8.10
C ASN A 43 8.09 1.71 -8.28
N ASN A 44 9.12 2.35 -7.70
CA ASN A 44 10.47 1.82 -7.72
C ASN A 44 10.57 0.53 -6.88
N ALA A 45 10.00 0.49 -5.68
CA ALA A 45 9.97 -0.71 -4.86
C ALA A 45 9.29 -1.90 -5.56
N TRP A 46 8.21 -1.66 -6.31
CA TRP A 46 7.59 -2.69 -7.15
C TRP A 46 8.52 -3.19 -8.27
N LYS A 47 9.28 -2.30 -8.91
CA LYS A 47 10.29 -2.69 -9.90
C LYS A 47 11.41 -3.52 -9.28
N ASP A 48 11.89 -3.13 -8.11
CA ASP A 48 12.94 -3.85 -7.38
C ASP A 48 12.45 -5.27 -7.03
N ILE A 49 11.23 -5.42 -6.51
CA ILE A 49 10.62 -6.74 -6.28
C ILE A 49 10.62 -7.57 -7.57
N ASN A 50 10.15 -7.01 -8.68
CA ASN A 50 10.08 -7.75 -9.95
C ASN A 50 11.47 -8.13 -10.47
N GLU A 51 12.46 -7.24 -10.35
CA GLU A 51 13.82 -7.49 -10.79
C GLU A 51 14.48 -8.60 -9.96
N GLU A 52 14.32 -8.57 -8.63
CA GLU A 52 14.87 -9.62 -7.76
C GLU A 52 14.28 -10.99 -8.08
N PHE A 53 12.98 -11.07 -8.37
CA PHE A 53 12.33 -12.33 -8.77
C PHE A 53 12.85 -12.92 -10.10
N LEU A 54 13.53 -12.13 -10.94
CA LEU A 54 14.16 -12.62 -12.18
C LEU A 54 15.58 -13.17 -11.95
N LYS A 55 16.21 -12.87 -10.81
CA LYS A 55 17.57 -13.30 -10.49
C LYS A 55 17.57 -14.70 -9.87
N PRO A 56 18.68 -15.46 -9.96
CA PRO A 56 18.84 -16.67 -9.17
C PRO A 56 18.79 -16.34 -7.68
N ILE A 57 17.79 -16.85 -6.96
CA ILE A 57 17.61 -16.61 -5.52
C ILE A 57 17.86 -17.91 -4.74
N VAL A 58 18.64 -17.81 -3.66
CA VAL A 58 18.94 -18.92 -2.73
C VAL A 58 17.76 -19.23 -1.79
N ALA A 59 16.90 -18.25 -1.54
CA ALA A 59 15.74 -18.40 -0.67
C ALA A 59 14.64 -19.30 -1.31
N PRO A 60 13.87 -20.05 -0.49
CA PRO A 60 12.76 -20.84 -0.99
C PRO A 60 11.70 -19.98 -1.69
N THR A 61 11.23 -20.42 -2.85
CA THR A 61 10.16 -19.74 -3.60
C THR A 61 8.89 -19.53 -2.78
N SER A 62 8.59 -20.43 -1.84
CA SER A 62 7.46 -20.29 -0.92
C SER A 62 7.58 -19.05 -0.01
N ALA A 63 8.77 -18.79 0.54
CA ALA A 63 9.04 -17.62 1.36
C ALA A 63 8.96 -16.32 0.53
N LEU A 64 9.50 -16.35 -0.68
CA LEU A 64 9.41 -15.21 -1.62
C LEU A 64 7.94 -14.91 -1.97
N ASN A 65 7.15 -15.94 -2.27
CA ASN A 65 5.73 -15.78 -2.57
C ASN A 65 4.93 -15.22 -1.37
N GLN A 66 5.28 -15.58 -0.13
CA GLN A 66 4.65 -14.99 1.05
C GLN A 66 4.91 -13.48 1.12
N ILE A 67 6.16 -13.04 0.92
CA ILE A 67 6.54 -11.62 0.94
C ILE A 67 5.85 -10.86 -0.21
N LEU A 68 5.87 -11.42 -1.43
CA LEU A 68 5.21 -10.83 -2.58
C LEU A 68 3.70 -10.72 -2.38
N ASN A 69 3.06 -11.75 -1.83
CA ASN A 69 1.63 -11.73 -1.56
C ASN A 69 1.28 -10.73 -0.45
N LEU A 70 2.14 -10.54 0.56
CA LEU A 70 1.95 -9.48 1.55
C LEU A 70 1.97 -8.10 0.89
N ALA A 71 2.94 -7.82 0.00
CA ALA A 71 3.00 -6.56 -0.74
C ALA A 71 1.73 -6.34 -1.59
N ARG A 72 1.23 -7.39 -2.25
CA ARG A 72 -0.03 -7.34 -3.03
C ARG A 72 -1.25 -7.06 -2.17
N VAL A 73 -1.33 -7.65 -0.97
CA VAL A 73 -2.43 -7.39 -0.03
C VAL A 73 -2.41 -5.94 0.44
N ILE A 74 -1.23 -5.41 0.78
CA ILE A 74 -1.09 -3.99 1.16
C ILE A 74 -1.53 -3.09 0.00
N ASP A 75 -1.08 -3.38 -1.23
CA ASP A 75 -1.52 -2.63 -2.40
C ASP A 75 -3.05 -2.67 -2.55
N LEU A 76 -3.67 -3.85 -2.49
CA LEU A 76 -5.13 -4.00 -2.57
C LEU A 76 -5.88 -3.21 -1.50
N LEU A 77 -5.40 -3.23 -0.26
CA LEU A 77 -6.04 -2.55 0.87
C LEU A 77 -5.96 -1.03 0.77
N TYR A 78 -4.92 -0.49 0.13
CA TYR A 78 -4.65 0.95 0.05
C TYR A 78 -4.79 1.50 -1.38
N LYS A 79 -5.36 0.73 -2.31
CA LYS A 79 -5.65 1.15 -3.68
C LYS A 79 -6.98 1.88 -3.73
N GLY A 80 -6.95 3.20 -3.56
CA GLY A 80 -8.13 4.08 -3.72
C GLY A 80 -7.93 5.50 -3.18
N GLU A 81 -8.80 6.44 -3.60
CA GLU A 81 -8.83 7.85 -3.15
C GLU A 81 -9.69 8.09 -1.89
N GLY A 82 -10.08 7.04 -1.16
CA GLY A 82 -10.99 7.14 -0.02
C GLY A 82 -10.29 7.42 1.31
N VAL A 83 -10.34 8.68 1.75
CA VAL A 83 -9.78 9.20 3.02
C VAL A 83 -10.48 8.66 4.28
N ASP A 84 -11.64 7.99 4.16
CA ASP A 84 -12.41 7.59 5.34
C ASP A 84 -12.24 6.11 5.67
N THR A 85 -11.24 5.74 6.48
CA THR A 85 -11.27 4.49 7.27
C THR A 85 -11.69 3.22 6.49
N GLN A 86 -11.50 3.18 5.18
CA GLN A 86 -12.16 2.19 4.33
C GLN A 86 -11.25 0.98 4.13
N VAL A 87 -11.00 0.29 5.24
CA VAL A 87 -10.93 -1.18 5.23
C VAL A 87 -12.27 -1.78 4.74
N GLY A 88 -13.25 -0.95 4.35
CA GLY A 88 -14.67 -1.27 4.42
C GLY A 88 -15.33 -1.81 3.17
N GLU A 89 -14.77 -1.67 1.96
CA GLU A 89 -15.43 -2.20 0.74
C GLU A 89 -14.53 -3.13 -0.05
N SER A 90 -13.36 -2.69 -0.53
CA SER A 90 -12.45 -3.58 -1.27
C SER A 90 -12.11 -4.86 -0.50
N ALA A 91 -11.79 -4.74 0.79
CA ALA A 91 -11.51 -5.89 1.64
C ALA A 91 -12.78 -6.73 1.91
N LYS A 92 -13.93 -6.10 2.17
CA LYS A 92 -15.19 -6.83 2.38
C LYS A 92 -15.61 -7.60 1.13
N THR A 93 -15.58 -6.96 -0.03
CA THR A 93 -15.84 -7.60 -1.33
C THR A 93 -14.88 -8.75 -1.58
N SER A 94 -13.58 -8.56 -1.31
CA SER A 94 -12.58 -9.62 -1.47
C SER A 94 -12.84 -10.80 -0.54
N ILE A 95 -13.17 -10.55 0.74
CA ILE A 95 -13.50 -11.60 1.71
C ILE A 95 -14.78 -12.33 1.29
N THR A 96 -15.83 -11.60 0.93
CA THR A 96 -17.11 -12.18 0.52
C THR A 96 -16.92 -13.08 -0.70
N THR A 97 -16.26 -12.58 -1.74
CA THR A 97 -16.09 -13.33 -3.01
C THR A 97 -15.14 -14.51 -2.91
N LEU A 98 -14.14 -14.47 -2.02
CA LEU A 98 -13.12 -15.54 -1.91
C LEU A 98 -13.44 -16.57 -0.82
N LEU A 99 -14.12 -16.17 0.26
CA LEU A 99 -14.26 -16.97 1.49
C LEU A 99 -15.71 -17.22 1.91
N ILE A 100 -16.70 -16.54 1.34
CA ILE A 100 -18.12 -16.68 1.70
C ILE A 100 -18.92 -17.25 0.52
N ASP A 101 -18.86 -16.59 -0.62
CA ASP A 101 -19.63 -16.97 -1.80
C ASP A 101 -18.97 -18.16 -2.50
N SER A 102 -19.78 -19.17 -2.81
CA SER A 102 -19.32 -20.30 -3.63
C SER A 102 -19.29 -19.90 -5.11
N ILE A 103 -18.31 -20.42 -5.84
CA ILE A 103 -18.29 -20.27 -7.30
C ILE A 103 -19.47 -21.08 -7.87
N PRO A 104 -20.38 -20.46 -8.64
CA PRO A 104 -21.50 -21.18 -9.26
C PRO A 104 -20.98 -22.30 -10.16
N ILE A 105 -21.63 -23.46 -10.10
CA ILE A 105 -21.35 -24.64 -10.93
C ILE A 105 -22.22 -24.58 -12.19
#